data_AF-A0A2V2V7B2-F1
#
_entry.id   AF-A0A2V2V7B2-F1
#
_cell.length_a   1.000
_cell.length_b   1.000
_cell.length_c   1.000
_cell.angle_alpha   90.00
_cell.angle_beta   90.00
_cell.angle_gamma   90.00
#
_symmetry.space_group_name_H-M   'P 1'
#
loop_
_entity.id
_entity.type
_entity.pdbx_description
1 polymer ?
#
loop_
_entity_poly.entity_id
_entity_poly.type
_entity_poly.pdbx_seq_one_letter_code
_entity_poly.pdbx_strand_id
1 'polypeptide(L)'
;MYAEGIPMRYSPGVLIGNWYEEMRVREDKVTFYRSSCQKDKTHWDATLNLSEETYLDGLKDFVVLGQSLQLVNVATEAALALDMAPKFSPKPNHYLVTAVDTPQPQVRSTWVLHRAKDENNIAYTKQLKEENVLHYGQHVRIANEEASLDGFCYLNSGVLDIGHPGNQPLTAVLGANKDNVFVIVKPGEKRDDIRDGGPVRLGDAVALFHASTNRPICCTKSLKNTSFGYEFEVSCAFSGNKHSRSLAALALHPENLFIIGGSTHKARTNMSASVSTSLKSSSGLSNKMFSVSNGIGLELIMARIREGSLRFGGRLGFRTLSKALGTACNEQRTTLLNREQIHHSIRLMGVTIQPMELDAIFKRFDRDGNGLIVAQQLLRELRGELPPHRLDAVICAFQLLTIEGGGSVEYKDMLNLFKFNVSLQPDVEEGVISCEEAIFNFINCWPGKNDTSTVTLEDFVAYYTDVSPAIENDERFVATVQRSWTIPETDAYRSGRPRRHVTVIHTDDTAENIEIPDSLVLNLHDAAAIRDVLLRHGVKDIKEIQTNM
;
A
#
# COMPACT_ATOMS: atom_id res chain seq x y z
N MET A 1 -37.01 -81.41 7.96
CA MET A 1 -36.61 -79.99 8.01
C MET A 1 -35.35 -79.85 7.18
N TYR A 2 -35.45 -79.30 5.98
CA TYR A 2 -34.27 -79.01 5.15
C TYR A 2 -33.59 -77.76 5.71
N ALA A 3 -32.29 -77.84 5.98
CA ALA A 3 -31.49 -76.70 6.38
C ALA A 3 -31.33 -75.75 5.19
N GLU A 4 -31.84 -74.53 5.31
CA GLU A 4 -31.60 -73.46 4.33
C GLU A 4 -30.09 -73.12 4.32
N GLY A 5 -29.43 -73.43 3.20
CA GLY A 5 -28.02 -73.10 3.02
C GLY A 5 -27.81 -71.59 2.94
N ILE A 6 -26.77 -71.09 3.61
CA ILE A 6 -26.35 -69.68 3.53
C ILE A 6 -26.09 -69.35 2.04
N PRO A 7 -26.73 -68.30 1.48
CA PRO A 7 -26.53 -67.96 0.07
C PRO A 7 -25.06 -67.59 -0.21
N MET A 8 -24.49 -68.17 -1.28
CA MET A 8 -23.13 -67.87 -1.73
C MET A 8 -22.99 -66.38 -2.08
N ARG A 9 -21.95 -65.73 -1.57
CA ARG A 9 -21.54 -64.40 -2.02
C ARG A 9 -20.75 -64.51 -3.32
N TYR A 10 -21.04 -63.62 -4.27
CA TYR A 10 -20.38 -63.59 -5.56
C TYR A 10 -19.44 -62.39 -5.65
N SER A 11 -18.43 -62.49 -6.52
CA SER A 11 -17.51 -61.37 -6.75
C SER A 11 -18.23 -60.20 -7.44
N PRO A 12 -17.76 -58.95 -7.27
CA PRO A 12 -18.44 -57.76 -7.78
C PRO A 12 -18.66 -57.68 -9.30
N GLY A 13 -18.02 -58.55 -10.10
CA GLY A 13 -18.21 -58.62 -11.55
C GLY A 13 -19.34 -59.56 -12.00
N VAL A 14 -19.98 -60.28 -11.08
CA VAL A 14 -21.07 -61.22 -11.39
C VAL A 14 -22.40 -60.53 -11.11
N LEU A 15 -23.25 -60.45 -12.13
CA LEU A 15 -24.53 -59.70 -12.10
C LEU A 15 -25.64 -60.49 -11.38
N ILE A 16 -25.43 -60.80 -10.10
CA ILE A 16 -26.34 -61.61 -9.28
C ILE A 16 -26.59 -60.95 -7.92
N GLY A 17 -27.82 -61.05 -7.40
CA GLY A 17 -28.22 -60.39 -6.15
C GLY A 17 -28.25 -58.85 -6.29
N ASN A 18 -27.77 -58.15 -5.27
CA ASN A 18 -27.71 -56.68 -5.21
C ASN A 18 -26.45 -56.09 -5.89
N TRP A 19 -25.92 -56.76 -6.92
CA TRP A 19 -24.68 -56.38 -7.61
C TRP A 19 -24.67 -54.91 -8.09
N TYR A 20 -25.82 -54.39 -8.53
CA TYR A 20 -25.94 -53.02 -9.02
C TYR A 20 -25.73 -52.00 -7.89
N GLU A 21 -26.32 -52.25 -6.71
CA GLU A 21 -26.14 -51.42 -5.53
C GLU A 21 -24.69 -51.46 -5.03
N GLU A 22 -24.08 -52.65 -5.00
CA GLU A 22 -22.67 -52.79 -4.64
C GLU A 22 -21.74 -52.08 -5.63
N MET A 23 -22.09 -52.05 -6.92
CA MET A 23 -21.35 -51.29 -7.94
C MET A 23 -21.49 -49.78 -7.73
N ARG A 24 -22.70 -49.27 -7.50
CA ARG A 24 -22.93 -47.85 -7.22
C ARG A 24 -22.20 -47.39 -5.95
N VAL A 25 -22.28 -48.15 -4.86
CA VAL A 25 -21.53 -47.84 -3.63
C VAL A 25 -20.02 -47.78 -3.87
N ARG A 26 -19.49 -48.61 -4.77
CA ARG A 26 -18.06 -48.59 -5.12
C ARG A 26 -17.70 -47.39 -5.97
N GLU A 27 -18.52 -47.05 -6.96
CA GLU A 27 -18.37 -45.81 -7.74
C GLU A 27 -18.36 -44.60 -6.81
N ASP A 28 -19.31 -44.51 -5.88
CA ASP A 28 -19.41 -43.45 -4.88
C ASP A 28 -18.20 -43.43 -3.94
N LYS A 29 -17.69 -44.59 -3.53
CA LYS A 29 -16.44 -44.66 -2.74
C LYS A 29 -15.24 -44.16 -3.54
N VAL A 30 -15.15 -44.47 -4.84
CA VAL A 30 -14.05 -44.02 -5.70
C VAL A 30 -14.15 -42.52 -5.95
N THR A 31 -15.33 -41.97 -6.18
CA THR A 31 -15.52 -40.52 -6.33
C THR A 31 -15.24 -39.78 -5.02
N PHE A 32 -15.67 -40.33 -3.88
CA PHE A 32 -15.32 -39.82 -2.55
C PHE A 32 -13.81 -39.89 -2.27
N TYR A 33 -13.15 -40.98 -2.63
CA TYR A 33 -11.70 -41.14 -2.48
C TYR A 33 -10.94 -40.15 -3.37
N ARG A 34 -11.32 -40.00 -4.64
CA ARG A 34 -10.70 -39.04 -5.57
C ARG A 34 -10.82 -37.60 -5.07
N SER A 35 -12.00 -37.22 -4.59
CA SER A 35 -12.23 -35.88 -4.04
C SER A 35 -11.47 -35.66 -2.73
N SER A 36 -11.34 -36.69 -1.88
CA SER A 36 -10.53 -36.62 -0.66
C SER A 36 -9.04 -36.51 -0.97
N CYS A 37 -8.50 -37.33 -1.88
CA CYS A 37 -7.10 -37.24 -2.31
C CYS A 37 -6.74 -35.88 -2.91
N GLN A 38 -7.67 -35.22 -3.62
CA GLN A 38 -7.41 -33.88 -4.16
C GLN A 38 -7.27 -32.84 -3.04
N LYS A 39 -8.08 -32.93 -1.97
CA LYS A 39 -7.95 -32.09 -0.79
C LYS A 39 -6.67 -32.39 -0.01
N ASP A 40 -6.37 -33.66 0.21
CA ASP A 40 -5.14 -34.07 0.90
C ASP A 40 -3.89 -33.62 0.14
N LYS A 41 -3.93 -33.64 -1.19
CA LYS A 41 -2.85 -33.11 -2.03
C LYS A 41 -2.66 -31.61 -1.83
N THR A 42 -3.73 -30.82 -1.87
CA THR A 42 -3.64 -29.36 -1.61
C THR A 42 -3.12 -29.03 -0.21
N HIS A 43 -3.50 -29.84 0.79
CA HIS A 43 -3.02 -29.72 2.17
C HIS A 43 -1.53 -30.03 2.28
N TRP A 44 -1.11 -31.13 1.64
CA TRP A 44 0.28 -31.55 1.59
C TRP A 44 1.19 -30.54 0.89
N ASP A 45 0.76 -30.01 -0.26
CA ASP A 45 1.49 -29.00 -1.01
C ASP A 45 1.67 -27.70 -0.19
N ALA A 46 0.63 -27.27 0.54
CA ALA A 46 0.73 -26.11 1.44
C ALA A 46 1.69 -26.36 2.62
N THR A 47 1.68 -27.56 3.19
CA THR A 47 2.55 -27.98 4.30
C THR A 47 4.02 -28.04 3.85
N LEU A 48 4.27 -28.50 2.62
CA LEU A 48 5.60 -28.52 2.01
C LEU A 48 6.17 -27.11 1.82
N ASN A 49 5.40 -26.21 1.20
CA ASN A 49 5.85 -24.83 0.96
C ASN A 49 6.17 -24.10 2.27
N LEU A 50 5.37 -24.31 3.32
CA LEU A 50 5.60 -23.73 4.65
C LEU A 50 6.84 -24.29 5.36
N SER A 51 7.32 -25.47 4.96
CA SER A 51 8.50 -26.13 5.52
C SER A 51 9.79 -25.74 4.82
N GLU A 52 9.75 -24.96 3.73
CA GLU A 52 10.93 -24.49 3.02
C GLU A 52 11.83 -23.69 3.97
N GLU A 53 13.14 -23.90 3.84
CA GLU A 53 14.16 -23.24 4.65
C GLU A 53 14.27 -21.75 4.29
N THR A 54 14.37 -20.90 5.31
CA THR A 54 14.56 -19.45 5.16
C THR A 54 15.92 -19.04 5.68
N TYR A 55 16.53 -18.06 5.00
CA TYR A 55 17.80 -17.47 5.42
C TYR A 55 17.54 -16.14 6.10
N LEU A 56 18.01 -16.02 7.36
CA LEU A 56 17.98 -14.76 8.10
C LEU A 56 19.26 -14.00 7.80
N ASP A 57 19.23 -13.10 6.83
CA ASP A 57 20.41 -12.30 6.44
C ASP A 57 20.40 -10.90 7.09
N GLY A 58 21.58 -10.30 7.24
CA GLY A 58 21.76 -8.89 7.59
C GLY A 58 21.35 -8.49 9.01
N LEU A 59 21.42 -9.39 10.00
CA LEU A 59 21.10 -9.08 11.40
C LEU A 59 22.03 -7.99 11.94
N LYS A 60 21.46 -6.86 12.36
CA LYS A 60 22.16 -5.73 12.97
C LYS A 60 22.14 -5.83 14.50
N ASP A 61 22.89 -4.99 15.21
CA ASP A 61 22.86 -4.99 16.68
C ASP A 61 21.46 -4.67 17.27
N PHE A 62 20.62 -3.97 16.51
CA PHE A 62 19.25 -3.59 16.88
C PHE A 62 18.21 -4.20 15.95
N VAL A 63 17.00 -4.38 16.47
CA VAL A 63 15.87 -4.88 15.69
C VAL A 63 15.42 -3.82 14.70
N VAL A 64 15.46 -4.16 13.41
CA VAL A 64 15.00 -3.29 12.31
C VAL A 64 13.63 -3.76 11.82
N LEU A 65 12.68 -2.84 11.74
CA LEU A 65 11.36 -3.09 11.16
C LEU A 65 11.48 -3.45 9.67
N GLY A 66 10.71 -4.44 9.23
CA GLY A 66 10.74 -4.97 7.86
C GLY A 66 11.77 -6.06 7.61
N GLN A 67 12.61 -6.39 8.60
CA GLN A 67 13.55 -7.51 8.55
C GLN A 67 12.89 -8.83 8.98
N SER A 68 13.26 -9.92 8.30
CA SER A 68 12.86 -11.29 8.64
C SER A 68 13.62 -11.81 9.85
N LEU A 69 12.89 -12.28 10.86
CA LEU A 69 13.39 -12.66 12.18
C LEU A 69 12.64 -13.89 12.72
N GLN A 70 13.23 -14.56 13.71
CA GLN A 70 12.56 -15.58 14.52
C GLN A 70 12.20 -15.03 15.90
N LEU A 71 11.07 -15.50 16.44
CA LEU A 71 10.61 -15.20 17.79
C LEU A 71 10.67 -16.48 18.61
N VAL A 72 11.69 -16.62 19.46
CA VAL A 72 11.95 -17.85 20.23
C VAL A 72 11.53 -17.67 21.67
N ASN A 73 10.71 -18.56 22.20
CA ASN A 73 10.29 -18.50 23.60
C ASN A 73 11.43 -18.89 24.56
N VAL A 74 11.54 -18.21 25.70
CA VAL A 74 12.61 -18.45 26.67
C VAL A 74 12.42 -19.77 27.44
N ALA A 75 11.18 -20.18 27.75
CA ALA A 75 10.92 -21.40 28.53
C ALA A 75 10.97 -22.71 27.72
N THR A 76 10.50 -22.67 26.47
CA THR A 76 10.44 -23.85 25.58
C THR A 76 11.58 -23.91 24.58
N GLU A 77 12.31 -22.79 24.38
CA GLU A 77 13.36 -22.64 23.37
C GLU A 77 12.89 -22.95 21.94
N ALA A 78 11.57 -22.85 21.71
CA ALA A 78 10.90 -23.10 20.46
C ALA A 78 10.52 -21.78 19.77
N ALA A 79 10.61 -21.75 18.44
CA ALA A 79 10.24 -20.60 17.61
C ALA A 79 8.73 -20.59 17.35
N LEU A 80 8.11 -19.41 17.36
CA LEU A 80 6.71 -19.26 16.92
C LEU A 80 6.58 -19.70 15.46
N ALA A 81 5.57 -20.52 15.17
CA ALA A 81 5.32 -21.05 13.85
C ALA A 81 3.83 -21.03 13.49
N LEU A 82 3.58 -20.84 12.20
CA LEU A 82 2.28 -20.81 11.57
C LEU A 82 1.88 -22.21 11.05
N ASP A 83 0.60 -22.54 11.18
CA ASP A 83 -0.06 -23.66 10.51
C ASP A 83 -1.31 -23.14 9.79
N MET A 84 -1.23 -23.06 8.46
CA MET A 84 -2.33 -22.58 7.61
C MET A 84 -3.35 -23.67 7.26
N ALA A 85 -3.03 -24.93 7.52
CA ALA A 85 -3.86 -26.06 7.14
C ALA A 85 -4.17 -26.97 8.35
N PRO A 86 -4.63 -26.42 9.49
CA PRO A 86 -4.93 -27.26 10.64
C PRO A 86 -6.13 -28.16 10.32
N LYS A 87 -6.10 -29.41 10.80
CA LYS A 87 -7.25 -30.35 10.66
C LYS A 87 -8.53 -29.77 11.27
N PHE A 88 -8.39 -28.94 12.29
CA PHE A 88 -9.47 -28.22 12.95
C PHE A 88 -9.07 -26.75 13.10
N SER A 89 -9.69 -25.87 12.30
CA SER A 89 -9.49 -24.44 12.45
C SER A 89 -10.33 -23.90 13.63
N PRO A 90 -9.78 -23.04 14.49
CA PRO A 90 -10.51 -22.48 15.62
C PRO A 90 -11.63 -21.51 15.20
N LYS A 91 -11.44 -20.77 14.10
CA LYS A 91 -12.40 -19.81 13.53
C LYS A 91 -12.22 -19.73 12.01
N PRO A 92 -13.27 -19.49 11.21
CA PRO A 92 -13.13 -19.34 9.75
C PRO A 92 -12.16 -18.18 9.44
N ASN A 93 -11.23 -18.39 8.49
CA ASN A 93 -10.15 -17.46 8.13
C ASN A 93 -9.11 -17.18 9.23
N HIS A 94 -9.07 -17.99 10.29
CA HIS A 94 -7.98 -17.99 11.26
C HIS A 94 -7.11 -19.23 11.13
N TYR A 95 -5.82 -19.00 11.08
CA TYR A 95 -4.78 -20.01 11.07
C TYR A 95 -4.23 -20.24 12.47
N LEU A 96 -3.73 -21.46 12.71
CA LEU A 96 -3.23 -21.86 14.01
C LEU A 96 -1.79 -21.37 14.17
N VAL A 97 -1.46 -20.87 15.36
CA VAL A 97 -0.09 -20.46 15.72
C VAL A 97 0.36 -21.29 16.91
N THR A 98 1.54 -21.89 16.79
CA THR A 98 2.16 -22.80 17.76
C THR A 98 3.63 -22.42 17.93
N ALA A 99 4.37 -23.16 18.76
CA ALA A 99 5.82 -23.03 18.81
C ALA A 99 6.51 -24.37 18.53
N VAL A 100 7.55 -24.32 17.70
CA VAL A 100 8.27 -25.48 17.17
C VAL A 100 9.78 -25.35 17.41
N ASP A 101 10.41 -26.46 17.78
CA ASP A 101 11.87 -26.56 17.88
C ASP A 101 12.42 -27.22 16.61
N THR A 102 12.86 -26.37 15.66
CA THR A 102 13.43 -26.76 14.36
C THR A 102 14.93 -26.49 14.31
N PRO A 103 15.72 -27.27 13.56
CA PRO A 103 17.17 -27.07 13.44
C PRO A 103 17.55 -25.85 12.58
N GLN A 104 16.65 -25.42 11.69
CA GLN A 104 16.84 -24.26 10.82
C GLN A 104 15.54 -23.44 10.75
N PRO A 105 15.64 -22.14 10.41
CA PRO A 105 14.48 -21.31 10.12
C PRO A 105 13.72 -21.82 8.90
N GLN A 106 12.40 -21.82 9.00
CA GLN A 106 11.48 -22.16 7.92
C GLN A 106 10.53 -20.99 7.62
N VAL A 107 9.90 -20.97 6.45
CA VAL A 107 8.88 -19.98 6.04
C VAL A 107 7.84 -19.80 7.14
N ARG A 108 7.25 -20.89 7.64
CA ARG A 108 6.24 -20.84 8.72
C ARG A 108 6.71 -20.25 10.05
N SER A 109 8.01 -20.28 10.32
CA SER A 109 8.62 -19.81 11.58
C SER A 109 9.27 -18.43 11.45
N THR A 110 9.23 -17.85 10.25
CA THR A 110 9.85 -16.56 9.95
C THR A 110 8.79 -15.48 10.03
N TRP A 111 9.13 -14.42 10.74
CA TRP A 111 8.23 -13.29 11.00
C TRP A 111 8.92 -11.97 10.69
N VAL A 112 8.15 -11.02 10.20
CA VAL A 112 8.57 -9.66 9.91
C VAL A 112 7.79 -8.72 10.82
N LEU A 113 8.50 -7.78 11.44
CA LEU A 113 7.89 -6.75 12.27
C LEU A 113 7.53 -5.54 11.39
N HIS A 114 6.24 -5.24 11.27
CA HIS A 114 5.71 -4.10 10.55
C HIS A 114 5.33 -2.98 11.50
N ARG A 115 5.35 -1.75 10.98
CA ARG A 115 4.82 -0.58 11.67
C ARG A 115 3.32 -0.74 11.94
N ALA A 116 2.90 -0.25 13.09
CA ALA A 116 1.49 -0.06 13.40
C ALA A 116 1.23 1.37 13.85
N LYS A 117 0.00 1.83 13.64
CA LYS A 117 -0.44 3.12 14.14
C LYS A 117 -0.25 3.19 15.65
N ASP A 118 0.61 4.10 16.08
CA ASP A 118 0.90 4.36 17.48
C ASP A 118 0.43 5.76 17.86
N GLU A 119 -0.70 5.83 18.56
CA GLU A 119 -1.25 7.10 19.05
C GLU A 119 -0.62 7.51 20.40
N ASN A 120 0.04 6.57 21.08
CA ASN A 120 0.46 6.73 22.48
C ASN A 120 1.94 7.11 22.61
N ASN A 121 2.77 6.77 21.63
CA ASN A 121 4.21 7.08 21.64
C ASN A 121 4.55 8.34 20.83
N ILE A 122 4.19 9.50 21.38
CA ILE A 122 4.44 10.82 20.76
C ILE A 122 5.95 11.14 20.73
N ALA A 123 6.69 10.70 21.75
CA ALA A 123 8.14 10.95 21.87
C ALA A 123 8.90 10.37 20.68
N TYR A 124 8.67 9.10 20.35
CA TYR A 124 9.29 8.47 19.18
C TYR A 124 8.81 9.10 17.86
N THR A 125 7.49 9.25 17.69
CA THR A 125 6.87 9.71 16.45
C THR A 125 7.32 11.13 16.05
N LYS A 126 7.70 11.98 17.02
CA LYS A 126 8.09 13.38 16.76
C LYS A 126 9.57 13.69 16.97
N GLN A 127 10.29 13.01 17.87
CA GLN A 127 11.62 13.43 18.31
C GLN A 127 12.77 12.53 17.81
N LEU A 128 12.61 11.21 17.78
CA LEU A 128 13.74 10.30 17.59
C LEU A 128 14.09 9.98 16.12
N LYS A 129 13.17 10.13 15.15
CA LYS A 129 13.40 10.08 13.68
C LYS A 129 14.30 8.93 13.12
N GLU A 130 14.66 7.92 13.90
CA GLU A 130 15.34 6.72 13.40
C GLU A 130 14.33 5.87 12.65
N GLU A 131 14.29 5.99 11.31
CA GLU A 131 13.12 5.54 10.54
C GLU A 131 12.70 4.08 10.78
N ASN A 132 13.65 3.15 10.92
CA ASN A 132 13.34 1.71 10.94
C ASN A 132 13.75 0.97 12.22
N VAL A 133 14.24 1.66 13.27
CA VAL A 133 14.69 0.98 14.49
C VAL A 133 13.54 0.81 15.47
N LEU A 134 13.34 -0.41 15.95
CA LEU A 134 12.30 -0.73 16.90
C LEU A 134 12.68 -0.29 18.31
N HIS A 135 11.77 0.41 18.97
CA HIS A 135 11.93 0.89 20.34
C HIS A 135 10.89 0.23 21.27
N TYR A 136 11.23 0.11 22.55
CA TYR A 136 10.27 -0.39 23.55
C TYR A 136 9.04 0.55 23.65
N GLY A 137 7.88 -0.04 23.86
CA GLY A 137 6.60 0.68 23.98
C GLY A 137 5.91 0.95 22.64
N GLN A 138 6.58 0.73 21.51
CA GLN A 138 5.98 0.92 20.19
C GLN A 138 4.93 -0.14 19.85
N HIS A 139 3.90 0.29 19.12
CA HIS A 139 2.96 -0.61 18.46
C HIS A 139 3.57 -1.21 17.18
N VAL A 140 3.49 -2.54 17.06
CA VAL A 140 3.94 -3.29 15.90
C VAL A 140 2.90 -4.30 15.44
N ARG A 141 2.97 -4.71 14.17
CA ARG A 141 2.30 -5.92 13.68
C ARG A 141 3.34 -6.97 13.36
N ILE A 142 3.05 -8.20 13.71
CA ILE A 142 3.96 -9.34 13.47
C ILE A 142 3.35 -10.12 12.30
N ALA A 143 4.03 -10.16 11.16
CA ALA A 143 3.51 -10.74 9.93
C ALA A 143 4.39 -11.88 9.42
N ASN A 144 3.78 -12.88 8.81
CA ASN A 144 4.44 -13.80 7.93
C ASN A 144 4.11 -13.38 6.49
N GLU A 145 5.13 -12.95 5.75
CA GLU A 145 4.97 -12.36 4.41
C GLU A 145 4.89 -13.41 3.29
N GLU A 146 5.38 -14.63 3.55
CA GLU A 146 5.62 -15.64 2.52
C GLU A 146 4.69 -16.86 2.65
N ALA A 147 3.93 -16.96 3.74
CA ALA A 147 3.05 -18.09 3.99
C ALA A 147 1.90 -18.22 2.98
N SER A 148 1.40 -17.11 2.43
CA SER A 148 0.23 -17.09 1.54
C SER A 148 0.41 -16.18 0.33
N LEU A 149 -0.13 -16.61 -0.81
CA LEU A 149 -0.26 -15.77 -2.01
C LEU A 149 -1.39 -14.74 -1.90
N ASP A 150 -2.34 -14.98 -1.01
CA ASP A 150 -3.52 -14.13 -0.80
C ASP A 150 -3.24 -12.93 0.13
N GLY A 151 -2.00 -12.73 0.54
CA GLY A 151 -1.56 -11.59 1.35
C GLY A 151 -0.74 -12.00 2.58
N PHE A 152 -0.29 -11.00 3.33
CA PHE A 152 0.48 -11.21 4.55
C PHE A 152 -0.42 -11.75 5.67
N CYS A 153 0.09 -12.76 6.38
CA CYS A 153 -0.56 -13.38 7.53
C CYS A 153 -0.08 -12.71 8.81
N TYR A 154 -0.93 -11.97 9.50
CA TYR A 154 -0.58 -11.28 10.73
C TYR A 154 -1.00 -12.09 11.95
N LEU A 155 -0.18 -12.06 13.01
CA LEU A 155 -0.60 -12.52 14.32
C LEU A 155 -1.82 -11.72 14.78
N ASN A 156 -2.81 -12.41 15.32
CA ASN A 156 -4.09 -11.89 15.69
C ASN A 156 -4.55 -12.52 17.01
N SER A 157 -5.09 -11.69 17.89
CA SER A 157 -5.78 -12.16 19.07
C SER A 157 -7.02 -11.32 19.36
N GLY A 158 -8.10 -11.93 19.84
CA GLY A 158 -9.37 -11.23 20.09
C GLY A 158 -9.82 -11.36 21.54
N VAL A 159 -10.71 -10.47 21.98
CA VAL A 159 -11.41 -10.65 23.26
C VAL A 159 -12.12 -12.01 23.24
N LEU A 160 -12.06 -12.75 24.36
CA LEU A 160 -12.75 -14.03 24.48
C LEU A 160 -14.27 -13.81 24.39
N ASP A 161 -14.90 -14.47 23.42
CA ASP A 161 -16.35 -14.49 23.29
C ASP A 161 -16.98 -15.18 24.52
N ILE A 162 -18.12 -14.65 24.98
CA ILE A 162 -18.83 -15.15 26.16
C ILE A 162 -19.19 -16.63 25.93
N GLY A 163 -18.68 -17.53 26.79
CA GLY A 163 -18.98 -18.96 26.75
C GLY A 163 -17.87 -19.86 26.19
N HIS A 164 -16.74 -19.32 25.73
CA HIS A 164 -15.57 -20.13 25.39
C HIS A 164 -14.64 -20.36 26.60
N PRO A 165 -14.56 -21.59 27.14
CA PRO A 165 -13.62 -21.90 28.21
C PRO A 165 -12.20 -21.94 27.66
N GLY A 166 -11.28 -21.19 28.27
CA GLY A 166 -9.85 -21.29 27.94
C GLY A 166 -9.11 -19.95 27.99
N ASN A 167 -7.83 -20.03 27.63
CA ASN A 167 -7.01 -18.85 27.41
C ASN A 167 -7.38 -18.20 26.08
N GLN A 168 -7.13 -16.89 25.97
CA GLN A 168 -7.35 -16.16 24.74
C GLN A 168 -6.43 -16.74 23.65
N PRO A 169 -6.96 -17.22 22.51
CA PRO A 169 -6.13 -17.88 21.50
C PRO A 169 -5.24 -16.87 20.78
N LEU A 170 -4.02 -17.27 20.46
CA LEU A 170 -3.21 -16.60 19.45
C LEU A 170 -3.43 -17.32 18.12
N THR A 171 -3.84 -16.57 17.12
CA THR A 171 -4.12 -17.06 15.76
C THR A 171 -3.36 -16.20 14.75
N ALA A 172 -3.38 -16.56 13.48
CA ALA A 172 -2.97 -15.66 12.41
C ALA A 172 -4.10 -15.45 11.41
N VAL A 173 -4.20 -14.25 10.84
CA VAL A 173 -5.26 -13.83 9.92
C VAL A 173 -4.66 -13.08 8.74
N LEU A 174 -5.26 -13.22 7.55
CA LEU A 174 -4.85 -12.45 6.36
C LEU A 174 -5.24 -10.98 6.50
N GLY A 175 -4.31 -10.09 6.17
CA GLY A 175 -4.54 -8.66 6.15
C GLY A 175 -4.45 -7.99 7.53
N ALA A 176 -4.18 -6.69 7.52
CA ALA A 176 -3.94 -5.91 8.74
C ALA A 176 -5.25 -5.44 9.39
N ASN A 177 -5.49 -5.84 10.64
CA ASN A 177 -6.62 -5.43 11.46
C ASN A 177 -6.18 -4.73 12.76
N LYS A 178 -7.16 -4.20 13.52
CA LYS A 178 -6.91 -3.59 14.84
C LYS A 178 -6.46 -4.61 15.90
N ASP A 179 -6.92 -5.85 15.77
CA ASP A 179 -6.59 -6.98 16.65
C ASP A 179 -5.23 -7.65 16.33
N ASN A 180 -4.52 -7.11 15.34
CA ASN A 180 -3.19 -7.59 14.92
C ASN A 180 -2.05 -6.73 15.49
N VAL A 181 -2.35 -5.89 16.48
CA VAL A 181 -1.40 -4.92 17.03
C VAL A 181 -0.88 -5.42 18.36
N PHE A 182 0.45 -5.45 18.48
CA PHE A 182 1.17 -5.86 19.68
C PHE A 182 2.11 -4.75 20.13
N VAL A 183 2.39 -4.72 21.43
CA VAL A 183 3.29 -3.75 22.07
C VAL A 183 4.47 -4.52 22.63
N ILE A 184 5.67 -4.05 22.32
CA ILE A 184 6.90 -4.68 22.81
C ILE A 184 7.30 -4.02 24.12
N VAL A 185 7.40 -4.83 25.16
CA VAL A 185 7.63 -4.38 26.52
C VAL A 185 8.93 -5.00 27.05
N LYS A 186 9.70 -4.18 27.75
CA LYS A 186 10.88 -4.66 28.48
C LYS A 186 10.44 -5.49 29.69
N PRO A 187 11.11 -6.62 29.99
CA PRO A 187 10.72 -7.47 31.12
C PRO A 187 10.73 -6.69 32.44
N GLY A 188 9.63 -6.78 33.20
CA GLY A 188 9.50 -6.20 34.54
C GLY A 188 8.98 -4.76 34.59
N GLU A 189 8.89 -4.09 33.44
CA GLU A 189 8.28 -2.75 33.33
C GLU A 189 6.79 -2.87 33.01
N LYS A 190 5.96 -1.97 33.54
CA LYS A 190 4.54 -1.90 33.16
C LYS A 190 4.42 -1.17 31.84
N ARG A 191 3.44 -1.57 31.01
CA ARG A 191 3.14 -0.94 29.72
C ARG A 191 3.00 0.59 29.79
N ASP A 192 2.38 1.11 30.85
CA ASP A 192 2.10 2.55 30.98
C ASP A 192 3.37 3.40 31.23
N ASP A 193 4.45 2.76 31.69
CA ASP A 193 5.70 3.41 32.07
C ASP A 193 6.69 3.54 30.89
N ILE A 194 6.41 2.93 29.73
CA ILE A 194 7.35 2.79 28.58
C ILE A 194 7.20 3.94 27.58
N ARG A 195 6.98 5.17 28.06
CA ARG A 195 6.76 6.33 27.19
C ARG A 195 8.03 6.78 26.46
N ASP A 196 9.21 6.41 26.97
CA ASP A 196 10.53 6.81 26.46
C ASP A 196 11.46 5.61 26.17
N GLY A 197 10.90 4.49 25.68
CA GLY A 197 11.63 3.25 25.48
C GLY A 197 12.85 3.37 24.56
N GLY A 198 14.00 2.87 25.01
CA GLY A 198 15.22 2.77 24.20
C GLY A 198 15.10 1.75 23.05
N PRO A 199 16.11 1.66 22.17
CA PRO A 199 16.12 0.72 21.05
C PRO A 199 16.21 -0.73 21.55
N VAL A 200 15.47 -1.63 20.90
CA VAL A 200 15.45 -3.07 21.20
C VAL A 200 16.65 -3.75 20.52
N ARG A 201 17.49 -4.44 21.30
CA ARG A 201 18.64 -5.18 20.76
C ARG A 201 18.23 -6.58 20.32
N LEU A 202 18.91 -7.12 19.31
CA LEU A 202 18.75 -8.54 18.98
C LEU A 202 19.31 -9.40 20.11
N GLY A 203 18.60 -10.48 20.46
CA GLY A 203 18.96 -11.35 21.57
C GLY A 203 18.38 -10.94 22.93
N ASP A 204 17.83 -9.74 23.07
CA ASP A 204 17.16 -9.33 24.31
C ASP A 204 15.84 -10.09 24.51
N ALA A 205 15.57 -10.47 25.76
CA ALA A 205 14.27 -11.03 26.14
C ALA A 205 13.24 -9.91 26.23
N VAL A 206 12.10 -10.09 25.56
CA VAL A 206 10.99 -9.12 25.51
C VAL A 206 9.66 -9.80 25.80
N ALA A 207 8.70 -9.02 26.31
CA ALA A 207 7.32 -9.44 26.42
C ALA A 207 6.48 -8.79 25.31
N LEU A 208 5.66 -9.59 24.62
CA LEU A 208 4.80 -9.14 23.53
C LEU A 208 3.36 -9.05 24.02
N PHE A 209 2.85 -7.85 24.26
CA PHE A 209 1.49 -7.64 24.77
C PHE A 209 0.53 -7.35 23.62
N HIS A 210 -0.61 -8.03 23.59
CA HIS A 210 -1.69 -7.68 22.68
C HIS A 210 -2.27 -6.30 23.04
N ALA A 211 -2.32 -5.38 22.07
CA ALA A 211 -2.58 -3.97 22.35
C ALA A 211 -3.97 -3.70 22.93
N SER A 212 -5.01 -4.42 22.46
CA SER A 212 -6.40 -4.21 22.90
C SER A 212 -6.74 -4.96 24.19
N THR A 213 -6.20 -6.16 24.42
CA THR A 213 -6.51 -6.96 25.62
C THR A 213 -5.49 -6.89 26.74
N ASN A 214 -4.33 -6.29 26.48
CA ASN A 214 -3.21 -6.15 27.42
C ASN A 214 -2.75 -7.49 28.03
N ARG A 215 -2.83 -8.57 27.24
CA ARG A 215 -2.34 -9.90 27.63
C ARG A 215 -1.06 -10.24 26.86
N PRO A 216 -0.04 -10.81 27.53
CA PRO A 216 1.19 -11.21 26.85
C PRO A 216 0.96 -12.47 26.02
N ILE A 217 1.73 -12.62 24.95
CA ILE A 217 1.91 -13.91 24.29
C ILE A 217 2.63 -14.84 25.26
N CYS A 218 2.13 -16.07 25.38
CA CYS A 218 2.61 -17.08 26.29
C CYS A 218 2.72 -18.41 25.56
N CYS A 219 3.87 -19.07 25.68
CA CYS A 219 4.10 -20.42 25.18
C CYS A 219 4.23 -21.38 26.35
N THR A 220 3.36 -22.38 26.39
CA THR A 220 3.34 -23.40 27.44
C THR A 220 3.91 -24.71 26.92
N LYS A 221 4.36 -25.59 27.82
CA LYS A 221 4.84 -26.95 27.45
C LYS A 221 3.71 -27.92 27.08
N SER A 222 2.45 -27.46 27.05
CA SER A 222 1.31 -28.25 26.58
C SER A 222 1.42 -28.52 25.09
N LEU A 223 1.06 -29.73 24.66
CA LEU A 223 1.14 -30.13 23.26
C LEU A 223 -0.16 -29.86 22.51
N LYS A 224 -0.05 -29.27 21.31
CA LYS A 224 -1.12 -29.04 20.35
C LYS A 224 -0.88 -29.86 19.09
N ASN A 225 -1.93 -30.48 18.57
CA ASN A 225 -1.87 -31.23 17.32
C ASN A 225 -2.00 -30.29 16.12
N THR A 226 -1.05 -30.36 15.20
CA THR A 226 -0.95 -29.53 13.99
C THR A 226 -0.86 -30.40 12.73
N SER A 227 -0.86 -29.78 11.56
CA SER A 227 -0.55 -30.48 10.30
C SER A 227 0.87 -31.06 10.24
N PHE A 228 1.80 -30.50 11.04
CA PHE A 228 3.22 -30.89 11.09
C PHE A 228 3.56 -31.86 12.23
N GLY A 229 2.59 -32.15 13.12
CA GLY A 229 2.77 -33.02 14.29
C GLY A 229 2.40 -32.32 15.60
N TYR A 230 2.96 -32.80 16.70
CA TYR A 230 2.73 -32.23 18.04
C TYR A 230 3.72 -31.09 18.32
N GLU A 231 3.19 -29.92 18.62
CA GLU A 231 3.95 -28.69 18.86
C GLU A 231 3.50 -28.00 20.15
N PHE A 232 4.25 -27.02 20.65
CA PHE A 232 3.90 -26.34 21.88
C PHE A 232 2.73 -25.37 21.69
N GLU A 233 1.82 -25.36 22.66
CA GLU A 233 0.65 -24.48 22.65
C GLU A 233 1.03 -23.03 22.97
N VAL A 234 0.51 -22.10 22.15
CA VAL A 234 0.70 -20.66 22.29
C VAL A 234 -0.66 -19.99 22.49
N SER A 235 -0.74 -19.09 23.47
CA SER A 235 -1.96 -18.33 23.78
C SER A 235 -1.63 -16.95 24.31
N CYS A 236 -2.59 -16.03 24.33
CA CYS A 236 -2.47 -14.72 24.95
C CYS A 236 -2.99 -14.77 26.40
N ALA A 237 -2.13 -15.15 27.33
CA ALA A 237 -2.47 -15.25 28.76
C ALA A 237 -1.23 -15.05 29.62
N PHE A 238 -1.43 -14.68 30.89
CA PHE A 238 -0.33 -14.70 31.85
C PHE A 238 -0.04 -16.13 32.29
N SER A 239 1.19 -16.59 32.14
CA SER A 239 1.62 -17.86 32.72
C SER A 239 1.62 -17.84 34.25
N GLY A 240 1.47 -19.01 34.87
CA GLY A 240 1.65 -19.22 36.30
C GLY A 240 0.39 -19.13 37.16
N ASN A 241 0.56 -19.20 38.48
CA ASN A 241 -0.53 -19.19 39.44
C ASN A 241 -1.19 -17.80 39.49
N LYS A 242 -2.52 -17.77 39.39
CA LYS A 242 -3.39 -16.57 39.39
C LYS A 242 -3.36 -15.75 40.70
N HIS A 243 -2.40 -15.99 41.58
CA HIS A 243 -2.31 -15.42 42.93
C HIS A 243 -1.26 -14.30 43.08
N SER A 244 -0.49 -13.99 42.03
CA SER A 244 0.42 -12.83 42.06
C SER A 244 -0.38 -11.53 42.01
N ARG A 245 -0.03 -10.56 42.87
CA ARG A 245 -0.69 -9.24 42.94
C ARG A 245 -0.15 -8.25 41.90
N SER A 246 0.91 -8.58 41.16
CA SER A 246 1.51 -7.68 40.17
C SER A 246 1.57 -8.32 38.78
N LEU A 247 0.99 -7.64 37.80
CA LEU A 247 1.01 -8.06 36.39
C LEU A 247 2.43 -8.05 35.81
N ALA A 248 3.27 -7.12 36.25
CA ALA A 248 4.67 -7.04 35.84
C ALA A 248 5.48 -8.28 36.26
N ALA A 249 5.24 -8.82 37.47
CA ALA A 249 5.89 -10.05 37.90
C ALA A 249 5.40 -11.28 37.11
N LEU A 250 4.11 -11.32 36.78
CA LEU A 250 3.58 -12.39 35.93
C LEU A 250 4.19 -12.35 34.52
N ALA A 251 4.38 -11.14 33.96
CA ALA A 251 5.03 -10.96 32.67
C ALA A 251 6.51 -11.37 32.65
N LEU A 252 7.16 -11.45 33.81
CA LEU A 252 8.56 -11.86 33.95
C LEU A 252 8.76 -13.38 33.88
N HIS A 253 7.68 -14.16 33.95
CA HIS A 253 7.79 -15.61 33.82
C HIS A 253 8.34 -15.98 32.43
N PRO A 254 9.23 -16.98 32.36
CA PRO A 254 9.93 -17.32 31.11
C PRO A 254 8.99 -17.80 29.99
N GLU A 255 7.80 -18.30 30.33
CA GLU A 255 6.77 -18.70 29.35
C GLU A 255 6.19 -17.49 28.58
N ASN A 256 6.24 -16.29 29.16
CA ASN A 256 5.73 -15.06 28.55
C ASN A 256 6.83 -14.23 27.84
N LEU A 257 8.08 -14.69 27.91
CA LEU A 257 9.24 -13.99 27.35
C LEU A 257 9.69 -14.61 26.03
N PHE A 258 10.05 -13.76 25.08
CA PHE A 258 10.54 -14.14 23.76
C PHE A 258 11.84 -13.42 23.45
N ILE A 259 12.74 -14.10 22.75
CA ILE A 259 14.00 -13.55 22.22
C ILE A 259 13.78 -13.25 20.74
N ILE A 260 13.99 -11.99 20.34
CA ILE A 260 13.92 -11.59 18.93
C ILE A 260 15.26 -11.91 18.25
N GLY A 261 15.20 -12.67 17.15
CA GLY A 261 16.39 -13.13 16.41
C GLY A 261 17.15 -14.25 17.12
N GLY A 262 16.53 -14.91 18.12
CA GLY A 262 17.12 -16.06 18.80
C GLY A 262 17.14 -17.30 17.93
N SER A 263 18.02 -18.25 18.25
CA SER A 263 18.03 -19.60 17.68
C SER A 263 17.36 -20.59 18.62
N THR A 264 16.66 -21.56 18.06
CA THR A 264 16.02 -22.66 18.79
C THR A 264 17.04 -23.58 19.47
N HIS A 265 16.58 -24.44 20.38
CA HIS A 265 17.43 -25.44 21.01
C HIS A 265 18.13 -26.35 20.00
N LYS A 266 17.39 -26.94 19.04
CA LYS A 266 17.98 -27.81 18.00
C LYS A 266 18.94 -27.08 17.08
N ALA A 267 18.68 -25.81 16.76
CA ALA A 267 19.62 -25.04 15.94
C ALA A 267 20.97 -24.87 16.65
N ARG A 268 20.96 -24.56 17.96
CA ARG A 268 22.19 -24.40 18.75
C ARG A 268 22.98 -25.71 18.93
N THR A 269 22.28 -26.82 19.18
CA THR A 269 22.93 -28.14 19.31
C THR A 269 23.47 -28.64 17.97
N ASN A 270 22.80 -28.34 16.85
CA ASN A 270 23.30 -28.68 15.52
C ASN A 270 24.47 -27.79 15.06
N MET A 271 24.47 -26.50 15.41
CA MET A 271 25.60 -25.60 15.13
C MET A 271 26.89 -26.04 15.84
N SER A 272 26.76 -26.67 17.01
CA SER A 272 27.89 -27.25 17.74
C SER A 272 28.49 -28.48 17.03
N ALA A 273 27.78 -29.06 16.05
CA ALA A 273 28.19 -30.24 15.29
C ALA A 273 28.66 -29.92 13.85
N SER A 274 28.63 -28.67 13.40
CA SER A 274 28.84 -28.31 11.98
C SER A 274 29.75 -27.10 11.78
N VAL A 275 31.07 -27.29 11.96
CA VAL A 275 32.12 -26.35 11.50
C VAL A 275 32.46 -26.53 10.01
N SER A 276 31.76 -27.39 9.27
CA SER A 276 32.09 -27.59 7.86
C SER A 276 30.88 -28.06 7.07
N THR A 277 30.27 -27.13 6.33
CA THR A 277 30.11 -27.22 4.87
C THR A 277 29.34 -26.02 4.34
N SER A 278 30.02 -25.23 3.51
CA SER A 278 29.44 -24.17 2.71
C SER A 278 28.75 -24.75 1.47
N LEU A 279 27.58 -24.17 1.17
CA LEU A 279 26.93 -24.00 -0.13
C LEU A 279 26.65 -25.25 -1.00
N LYS A 280 25.36 -25.58 -1.12
CA LYS A 280 24.77 -25.95 -2.41
C LYS A 280 23.49 -25.17 -2.64
N SER A 281 23.53 -24.27 -3.61
CA SER A 281 22.36 -23.62 -4.19
C SER A 281 21.56 -24.65 -4.98
N SER A 282 20.42 -25.11 -4.46
CA SER A 282 19.42 -25.80 -5.26
C SER A 282 18.46 -24.77 -5.85
N SER A 283 18.73 -24.39 -7.10
CA SER A 283 17.81 -23.67 -7.97
C SER A 283 16.59 -24.54 -8.26
N GLY A 284 15.43 -24.17 -7.72
CA GLY A 284 14.16 -24.80 -8.05
C GLY A 284 12.99 -23.89 -7.73
N LEU A 285 12.39 -23.28 -8.77
CA LEU A 285 11.02 -22.73 -8.92
C LEU A 285 10.39 -21.82 -7.82
N SER A 286 10.96 -21.71 -6.62
CA SER A 286 10.54 -20.92 -5.44
C SER A 286 11.01 -19.44 -5.51
N ASN A 287 11.92 -19.11 -6.44
CA ASN A 287 12.44 -17.75 -6.65
C ASN A 287 11.39 -16.66 -6.95
N LYS A 288 10.13 -17.03 -7.25
CA LYS A 288 9.06 -16.04 -7.48
C LYS A 288 8.40 -15.54 -6.19
N MET A 289 8.34 -16.34 -5.12
CA MET A 289 7.69 -15.95 -3.85
C MET A 289 8.67 -15.21 -2.92
N PHE A 290 9.90 -15.71 -2.79
CA PHE A 290 10.99 -15.10 -1.99
C PHE A 290 11.38 -13.66 -2.41
N SER A 291 10.92 -13.21 -3.59
CA SER A 291 11.32 -11.93 -4.17
C SER A 291 10.36 -10.79 -3.84
N VAL A 292 9.07 -11.04 -3.60
CA VAL A 292 8.03 -9.99 -3.56
C VAL A 292 8.16 -9.05 -2.35
N SER A 293 8.59 -9.58 -1.20
CA SER A 293 8.86 -8.81 0.02
C SER A 293 10.24 -8.14 0.06
N ASN A 294 11.16 -8.61 -0.78
CA ASN A 294 12.50 -8.05 -0.98
C ASN A 294 12.47 -6.92 -2.02
N GLY A 295 13.44 -6.00 -1.97
CA GLY A 295 13.47 -4.81 -2.82
C GLY A 295 13.31 -5.10 -4.33
N ILE A 296 13.83 -6.25 -4.80
CA ILE A 296 13.79 -6.68 -6.20
C ILE A 296 12.35 -6.99 -6.68
N GLY A 297 11.52 -7.64 -5.86
CA GLY A 297 10.14 -7.94 -6.28
C GLY A 297 9.25 -6.71 -6.27
N LEU A 298 9.48 -5.79 -5.34
CA LEU A 298 8.78 -4.49 -5.34
C LEU A 298 9.11 -3.70 -6.61
N GLU A 299 10.37 -3.66 -7.04
CA GLU A 299 10.77 -3.00 -8.29
C GLU A 299 10.04 -3.58 -9.51
N LEU A 300 9.88 -4.90 -9.58
CA LEU A 300 9.11 -5.56 -10.65
C LEU A 300 7.62 -5.18 -10.62
N ILE A 301 7.02 -5.09 -9.42
CA ILE A 301 5.63 -4.62 -9.26
C ILE A 301 5.50 -3.19 -9.76
N MET A 302 6.39 -2.30 -9.32
CA MET A 302 6.38 -0.89 -9.71
C MET A 302 6.61 -0.72 -11.22
N ALA A 303 7.53 -1.50 -11.81
CA ALA A 303 7.76 -1.52 -13.25
C ALA A 303 6.52 -1.98 -14.03
N ARG A 304 5.81 -3.01 -13.55
CA ARG A 304 4.57 -3.49 -14.17
C ARG A 304 3.46 -2.44 -14.14
N ILE A 305 3.33 -1.71 -13.03
CA ILE A 305 2.37 -0.60 -12.90
C ILE A 305 2.74 0.54 -13.85
N ARG A 306 4.04 0.88 -13.93
CA ARG A 306 4.60 1.89 -14.83
C ARG A 306 4.28 1.57 -16.29
N GLU A 307 4.58 0.34 -16.73
CA GLU A 307 4.34 -0.11 -18.09
C GLU A 307 2.84 -0.14 -18.43
N GLY A 308 2.00 -0.65 -17.52
CA GLY A 308 0.56 -0.65 -17.73
C GLY A 308 -0.04 0.75 -17.86
N SER A 309 0.44 1.70 -17.05
CA SER A 309 0.01 3.11 -17.16
C SER A 309 0.34 3.70 -18.52
N LEU A 310 1.56 3.45 -19.03
CA LEU A 310 2.00 3.91 -20.35
C LEU A 310 1.26 3.21 -21.50
N ARG A 311 0.98 1.91 -21.37
CA ARG A 311 0.21 1.16 -22.38
C ARG A 311 -1.26 1.60 -22.45
N PHE A 312 -1.85 1.92 -21.31
CA PHE A 312 -3.27 2.31 -21.23
C PHE A 312 -3.50 3.76 -21.69
N GLY A 313 -2.73 4.71 -21.16
CA GLY A 313 -2.92 6.14 -21.46
C GLY A 313 -1.96 6.73 -22.49
N GLY A 314 -1.08 5.91 -23.08
CA GLY A 314 -0.04 6.36 -24.00
C GLY A 314 0.83 7.44 -23.38
N ARG A 315 0.99 8.56 -24.11
CA ARG A 315 1.73 9.74 -23.65
C ARG A 315 1.16 10.42 -22.40
N LEU A 316 -0.11 10.17 -22.09
CA LEU A 316 -0.81 10.70 -20.92
C LEU A 316 -1.05 9.63 -19.87
N GLY A 317 -0.30 8.52 -19.91
CA GLY A 317 -0.42 7.39 -18.98
C GLY A 317 -0.41 7.82 -17.51
N PHE A 318 0.66 8.50 -17.08
CA PHE A 318 0.76 8.97 -15.70
C PHE A 318 -0.25 10.05 -15.36
N ARG A 319 -0.62 10.92 -16.31
CA ARG A 319 -1.66 11.93 -16.06
C ARG A 319 -3.03 11.27 -15.84
N THR A 320 -3.32 10.19 -16.56
CA THR A 320 -4.54 9.38 -16.38
C THR A 320 -4.53 8.67 -15.03
N LEU A 321 -3.38 8.12 -14.61
CA LEU A 321 -3.21 7.56 -13.27
C LEU A 321 -3.35 8.63 -12.17
N SER A 322 -2.72 9.80 -12.33
CA SER A 322 -2.83 10.93 -11.39
C SER A 322 -4.29 11.37 -11.20
N LYS A 323 -5.09 11.37 -12.27
CA LYS A 323 -6.54 11.59 -12.21
C LYS A 323 -7.26 10.47 -11.45
N ALA A 324 -6.97 9.21 -11.76
CA ALA A 324 -7.58 8.05 -11.09
C ALA A 324 -7.24 7.98 -9.60
N LEU A 325 -6.11 8.56 -9.18
CA LEU A 325 -5.69 8.69 -7.78
C LEU A 325 -6.18 10.00 -7.13
N GLY A 326 -6.86 10.89 -7.87
CA GLY A 326 -7.39 12.15 -7.35
C GLY A 326 -6.34 13.20 -7.00
N THR A 327 -5.18 13.17 -7.66
CA THR A 327 -4.05 14.09 -7.39
C THR A 327 -3.89 15.18 -8.44
N ALA A 328 -4.33 14.94 -9.68
CA ALA A 328 -4.22 15.92 -10.76
C ALA A 328 -4.96 17.22 -10.41
N CYS A 329 -4.29 18.37 -10.60
CA CYS A 329 -4.80 19.71 -10.26
C CYS A 329 -5.09 19.94 -8.77
N ASN A 330 -4.56 19.09 -7.89
CA ASN A 330 -4.70 19.17 -6.44
C ASN A 330 -3.35 18.92 -5.75
N GLU A 331 -2.25 19.33 -6.38
CA GLU A 331 -0.88 19.01 -5.98
C GLU A 331 -0.54 19.55 -4.58
N GLN A 332 -1.14 20.66 -4.18
CA GLN A 332 -1.00 21.26 -2.84
C GLN A 332 -1.72 20.47 -1.74
N ARG A 333 -2.72 19.64 -2.10
CA ARG A 333 -3.51 18.86 -1.15
C ARG A 333 -2.95 17.45 -1.05
N THR A 334 -2.50 17.07 0.14
CA THR A 334 -2.12 15.68 0.41
C THR A 334 -3.32 14.75 0.21
N THR A 335 -3.22 13.83 -0.74
CA THR A 335 -4.26 12.84 -1.03
C THR A 335 -3.85 11.51 -0.40
N LEU A 336 -4.66 11.03 0.54
CA LEU A 336 -4.44 9.75 1.22
C LEU A 336 -5.31 8.67 0.57
N LEU A 337 -4.69 7.55 0.24
CA LEU A 337 -5.35 6.43 -0.42
C LEU A 337 -5.36 5.20 0.47
N ASN A 338 -6.52 4.59 0.58
CA ASN A 338 -6.68 3.28 1.20
C ASN A 338 -6.37 2.15 0.19
N ARG A 339 -6.40 0.92 0.71
CA ARG A 339 -6.08 -0.29 -0.05
C ARG A 339 -6.99 -0.51 -1.26
N GLU A 340 -8.29 -0.29 -1.10
CA GLU A 340 -9.29 -0.48 -2.15
C GLU A 340 -9.13 0.54 -3.29
N GLN A 341 -8.86 1.80 -2.93
CA GLN A 341 -8.64 2.88 -3.89
C GLN A 341 -7.41 2.59 -4.77
N ILE A 342 -6.28 2.21 -4.17
CA ILE A 342 -5.06 1.88 -4.93
C ILE A 342 -5.31 0.69 -5.85
N HIS A 343 -5.93 -0.37 -5.33
CA HIS A 343 -6.25 -1.55 -6.12
C HIS A 343 -7.15 -1.20 -7.32
N HIS A 344 -8.18 -0.38 -7.10
CA HIS A 344 -9.08 0.07 -8.16
C HIS A 344 -8.35 0.94 -9.20
N SER A 345 -7.62 1.98 -8.77
CA SER A 345 -6.93 2.91 -9.65
C SER A 345 -5.87 2.23 -10.53
N ILE A 346 -5.15 1.23 -9.98
CA ILE A 346 -4.18 0.47 -10.77
C ILE A 346 -4.88 -0.50 -11.75
N ARG A 347 -5.97 -1.13 -11.32
CA ARG A 347 -6.76 -2.01 -12.19
C ARG A 347 -7.39 -1.25 -13.36
N LEU A 348 -7.76 0.02 -13.16
CA LEU A 348 -8.22 0.90 -14.23
C LEU A 348 -7.16 1.10 -15.32
N MET A 349 -5.86 1.01 -14.99
CA MET A 349 -4.76 1.06 -15.97
C MET A 349 -4.53 -0.29 -16.67
N GLY A 350 -5.41 -1.28 -16.49
CA GLY A 350 -5.27 -2.62 -17.07
C GLY A 350 -4.25 -3.52 -16.38
N VAL A 351 -3.73 -3.12 -15.21
CA VAL A 351 -2.74 -3.91 -14.47
C VAL A 351 -3.44 -4.76 -13.42
N THR A 352 -3.19 -6.07 -13.46
CA THR A 352 -3.64 -6.98 -12.39
C THR A 352 -2.64 -6.96 -11.24
N ILE A 353 -3.13 -6.80 -10.01
CA ILE A 353 -2.34 -6.83 -8.79
C ILE A 353 -2.92 -7.87 -7.85
N GLN A 354 -2.06 -8.74 -7.33
CA GLN A 354 -2.42 -9.72 -6.32
C GLN A 354 -2.40 -9.09 -4.92
N PRO A 355 -3.17 -9.63 -3.95
CA PRO A 355 -3.20 -9.10 -2.59
C PRO A 355 -1.82 -9.00 -1.92
N MET A 356 -0.95 -10.00 -2.10
CA MET A 356 0.42 -9.99 -1.57
C MET A 356 1.27 -8.84 -2.15
N GLU A 357 1.12 -8.54 -3.44
CA GLU A 357 1.84 -7.42 -4.08
C GLU A 357 1.34 -6.08 -3.53
N LEU A 358 0.04 -5.97 -3.25
CA LEU A 358 -0.52 -4.80 -2.61
C LEU A 358 -0.01 -4.64 -1.18
N ASP A 359 0.14 -5.74 -0.43
CA ASP A 359 0.78 -5.69 0.90
C ASP A 359 2.25 -5.22 0.83
N ALA A 360 3.00 -5.64 -0.19
CA ALA A 360 4.36 -5.16 -0.42
C ALA A 360 4.41 -3.65 -0.70
N ILE A 361 3.46 -3.11 -1.49
CA ILE A 361 3.32 -1.67 -1.71
C ILE A 361 3.03 -0.95 -0.39
N PHE A 362 2.08 -1.45 0.42
CA PHE A 362 1.78 -0.86 1.72
C PHE A 362 2.97 -0.94 2.70
N LYS A 363 3.70 -2.05 2.74
CA LYS A 363 4.94 -2.19 3.52
C LYS A 363 5.94 -1.08 3.20
N ARG A 364 6.07 -0.68 1.93
CA ARG A 364 7.01 0.37 1.51
C ARG A 364 6.52 1.78 1.82
N PHE A 365 5.24 2.06 1.53
CA PHE A 365 4.74 3.44 1.48
C PHE A 365 3.90 3.87 2.69
N ASP A 366 3.32 2.94 3.46
CA ASP A 366 2.62 3.26 4.72
C ASP A 366 3.63 3.49 5.84
N ARG A 367 4.12 4.73 5.92
CA ARG A 367 5.13 5.13 6.92
C ARG A 367 4.58 5.13 8.35
N ASP A 368 3.29 5.39 8.52
CA ASP A 368 2.65 5.56 9.83
C ASP A 368 1.94 4.29 10.32
N GLY A 369 1.89 3.24 9.50
CA GLY A 369 1.21 1.99 9.81
C GLY A 369 -0.31 2.14 9.96
N ASN A 370 -0.89 3.18 9.37
CA ASN A 370 -2.30 3.56 9.50
C ASN A 370 -3.18 3.00 8.37
N GLY A 371 -2.61 2.27 7.41
CA GLY A 371 -3.31 1.71 6.27
C GLY A 371 -3.61 2.72 5.17
N LEU A 372 -2.93 3.87 5.14
CA LEU A 372 -3.07 4.91 4.13
C LEU A 372 -1.71 5.25 3.51
N ILE A 373 -1.71 5.50 2.21
CA ILE A 373 -0.52 5.92 1.45
C ILE A 373 -0.76 7.31 0.87
N VAL A 374 0.27 8.16 0.88
CA VAL A 374 0.26 9.44 0.16
C VAL A 374 0.36 9.19 -1.34
N ALA A 375 -0.70 9.53 -2.08
CA ALA A 375 -0.81 9.29 -3.52
C ALA A 375 0.36 9.91 -4.31
N GLN A 376 0.76 11.13 -3.94
CA GLN A 376 1.87 11.85 -4.57
C GLN A 376 3.21 11.11 -4.41
N GLN A 377 3.42 10.41 -3.29
CA GLN A 377 4.64 9.63 -3.06
C GLN A 377 4.68 8.39 -3.97
N LEU A 378 3.55 7.69 -4.07
CA LEU A 378 3.42 6.52 -4.96
C LEU A 378 3.62 6.92 -6.42
N LEU A 379 2.98 8.02 -6.85
CA LEU A 379 3.13 8.56 -8.21
C LEU A 379 4.57 8.97 -8.51
N ARG A 380 5.24 9.64 -7.57
CA ARG A 380 6.65 10.03 -7.74
C ARG A 380 7.55 8.81 -7.94
N GLU A 381 7.32 7.74 -7.18
CA GLU A 381 8.10 6.50 -7.36
C GLU A 381 7.83 5.83 -8.72
N LEU A 382 6.57 5.81 -9.17
CA LEU A 382 6.20 5.19 -10.44
C LEU A 382 6.76 5.93 -11.67
N ARG A 383 6.70 7.26 -11.66
CA ARG A 383 7.03 8.11 -12.81
C ARG A 383 8.47 8.63 -12.79
N GLY A 384 9.07 8.73 -11.60
CA GLY A 384 10.36 9.39 -11.36
C GLY A 384 10.24 10.90 -11.18
N GLU A 385 11.38 11.57 -11.10
CA GLU A 385 11.48 13.03 -11.04
C GLU A 385 11.72 13.62 -12.43
N LEU A 386 11.25 14.86 -12.64
CA LEU A 386 11.47 15.58 -13.89
C LEU A 386 12.96 16.00 -13.97
N PRO A 387 13.72 15.60 -15.01
CA PRO A 387 15.10 16.01 -15.17
C PRO A 387 15.25 17.54 -15.18
N PRO A 388 16.33 18.12 -14.58
CA PRO A 388 16.48 19.57 -14.47
C PRO A 388 16.37 20.33 -15.80
N HIS A 389 16.99 19.81 -16.86
CA HIS A 389 16.91 20.41 -18.20
C HIS A 389 15.47 20.47 -18.75
N ARG A 390 14.67 19.42 -18.51
CA ARG A 390 13.25 19.39 -18.90
C ARG A 390 12.43 20.34 -18.02
N LEU A 391 12.76 20.43 -16.73
CA LEU A 391 12.12 21.34 -15.79
C LEU A 391 12.37 22.81 -16.19
N ASP A 392 13.60 23.16 -16.56
CA ASP A 392 13.95 24.52 -17.01
C ASP A 392 13.12 24.92 -18.23
N ALA A 393 12.99 24.04 -19.23
CA ALA A 393 12.14 24.29 -20.40
C ALA A 393 10.67 24.53 -20.04
N VAL A 394 10.13 23.77 -19.06
CA VAL A 394 8.77 23.93 -18.56
C VAL A 394 8.60 25.24 -17.80
N ILE A 395 9.55 25.62 -16.94
CA ILE A 395 9.54 26.88 -16.20
C ILE A 395 9.61 28.06 -17.18
N CYS A 396 10.52 28.03 -18.15
CA CYS A 396 10.63 29.08 -19.17
C CYS A 396 9.34 29.22 -19.97
N ALA A 397 8.72 28.10 -20.37
CA ALA A 397 7.43 28.13 -21.05
C ALA A 397 6.34 28.75 -20.16
N PHE A 398 6.27 28.40 -18.88
CA PHE A 398 5.29 28.98 -17.96
C PHE A 398 5.52 30.48 -17.74
N GLN A 399 6.77 30.93 -17.65
CA GLN A 399 7.11 32.34 -17.51
C GLN A 399 6.62 33.17 -18.71
N LEU A 400 6.66 32.61 -19.92
CA LEU A 400 6.07 33.26 -21.09
C LEU A 400 4.56 33.41 -20.95
N LEU A 401 3.88 32.39 -20.40
CA LEU A 401 2.42 32.43 -20.18
C LEU A 401 2.01 33.45 -19.10
N THR A 402 2.85 33.69 -18.10
CA THR A 402 2.55 34.63 -17.03
C THR A 402 2.73 36.06 -17.49
N ILE A 403 1.66 36.85 -17.39
CA ILE A 403 1.75 38.32 -17.43
C ILE A 403 2.50 38.78 -16.17
N GLU A 404 3.45 39.72 -16.32
CA GLU A 404 4.37 40.13 -15.25
C GLU A 404 3.68 40.32 -13.89
N GLY A 405 4.10 39.54 -12.89
CA GLY A 405 3.71 39.69 -11.48
C GLY A 405 2.55 38.82 -10.97
N GLY A 406 1.87 38.05 -11.81
CA GLY A 406 0.64 37.33 -11.41
C GLY A 406 0.81 35.95 -10.77
N GLY A 407 1.98 35.29 -10.92
CA GLY A 407 2.28 33.96 -10.36
C GLY A 407 1.39 32.79 -10.81
N SER A 408 0.36 33.06 -11.62
CA SER A 408 -0.61 32.09 -12.15
C SER A 408 -1.17 32.55 -13.50
N VAL A 409 -1.74 31.63 -14.27
CA VAL A 409 -2.28 31.87 -15.62
C VAL A 409 -3.75 31.48 -15.64
N GLU A 410 -4.61 32.28 -16.28
CA GLU A 410 -6.00 31.89 -16.50
C GLU A 410 -6.07 30.65 -17.40
N TYR A 411 -6.80 29.62 -16.96
CA TYR A 411 -6.89 28.34 -17.68
C TYR A 411 -7.42 28.53 -19.11
N LYS A 412 -8.37 29.45 -19.30
CA LYS A 412 -8.95 29.78 -20.60
C LYS A 412 -7.89 30.30 -21.57
N ASP A 413 -7.02 31.21 -21.13
CA ASP A 413 -5.96 31.79 -21.95
C ASP A 413 -4.89 30.76 -22.29
N MET A 414 -4.50 29.95 -21.30
CA MET A 414 -3.62 28.79 -21.52
C MET A 414 -4.22 27.84 -22.56
N LEU A 415 -5.51 27.50 -22.45
CA LEU A 415 -6.18 26.59 -23.39
C LEU A 415 -6.25 27.18 -24.80
N ASN A 416 -6.55 28.48 -24.94
CA ASN A 416 -6.64 29.12 -26.25
C ASN A 416 -5.27 29.19 -26.93
N LEU A 417 -4.22 29.50 -26.18
CA LEU A 417 -2.86 29.48 -26.71
C LEU A 417 -2.43 28.06 -27.10
N PHE A 418 -2.75 27.05 -26.29
CA PHE A 418 -2.49 25.66 -26.64
C PHE A 418 -3.20 25.26 -27.94
N LYS A 419 -4.48 25.61 -28.11
CA LYS A 419 -5.25 25.35 -29.35
C LYS A 419 -4.64 26.03 -30.56
N PHE A 420 -4.13 27.25 -30.41
CA PHE A 420 -3.48 27.98 -31.49
C PHE A 420 -2.20 27.28 -31.97
N ASN A 421 -1.42 26.75 -31.02
CA ASN A 421 -0.14 26.09 -31.28
C ASN A 421 -0.23 24.58 -31.53
N VAL A 422 -1.40 23.97 -31.42
CA VAL A 422 -1.54 22.51 -31.40
C VAL A 422 -1.00 21.84 -32.68
N SER A 423 -1.13 22.52 -33.83
CA SER A 423 -0.63 22.04 -35.12
C SER A 423 0.91 22.00 -35.20
N LEU A 424 1.60 22.73 -34.32
CA LEU A 424 3.05 22.78 -34.25
C LEU A 424 3.63 21.68 -33.35
N GLN A 425 2.79 20.95 -32.60
CA GLN A 425 3.27 19.85 -31.77
C GLN A 425 3.88 18.74 -32.64
N PRO A 426 5.06 18.19 -32.28
CA PRO A 426 5.72 17.16 -33.10
C PRO A 426 4.82 15.98 -33.46
N ASP A 427 4.03 15.46 -32.52
CA ASP A 427 3.12 14.33 -32.77
C ASP A 427 1.98 14.66 -33.76
N VAL A 428 1.57 15.93 -33.83
CA VAL A 428 0.51 16.38 -34.75
C VAL A 428 1.11 16.65 -36.14
N GLU A 429 2.29 17.26 -36.18
CA GLU A 429 3.07 17.49 -37.42
C GLU A 429 3.44 16.16 -38.10
N GLU A 430 3.84 15.16 -37.32
CA GLU A 430 4.14 13.80 -37.78
C GLU A 430 2.88 12.97 -38.12
N GLY A 431 1.68 13.49 -37.83
CA GLY A 431 0.41 12.80 -38.08
C GLY A 431 0.14 11.59 -37.18
N VAL A 432 0.83 11.49 -36.03
CA VAL A 432 0.62 10.43 -35.03
C VAL A 432 -0.74 10.58 -34.37
N ILE A 433 -1.19 11.82 -34.16
CA ILE A 433 -2.50 12.17 -33.58
C ILE A 433 -3.08 13.42 -34.26
N SER A 434 -4.40 13.57 -34.24
CA SER A 434 -5.06 14.74 -34.82
C SER A 434 -5.03 15.97 -33.90
N CYS A 435 -5.23 17.17 -34.46
CA CYS A 435 -5.38 18.40 -33.68
C CYS A 435 -6.53 18.30 -32.68
N GLU A 436 -7.68 17.75 -33.10
CA GLU A 436 -8.87 17.59 -32.25
C GLU A 436 -8.59 16.64 -31.09
N GLU A 437 -7.87 15.54 -31.37
CA GLU A 437 -7.47 14.58 -30.35
C GLU A 437 -6.48 15.20 -29.35
N ALA A 438 -5.49 15.96 -29.82
CA ALA A 438 -4.57 16.70 -28.95
C ALA A 438 -5.30 17.67 -28.01
N ILE A 439 -6.24 18.45 -28.55
CA ILE A 439 -7.04 19.42 -27.78
C ILE A 439 -7.91 18.68 -26.74
N PHE A 440 -8.61 17.63 -27.16
CA PHE A 440 -9.46 16.83 -26.27
C PHE A 440 -8.64 16.22 -25.12
N ASN A 441 -7.49 15.63 -25.46
CA ASN A 441 -6.56 15.06 -24.50
C ASN A 441 -6.04 16.12 -23.52
N PHE A 442 -5.66 17.30 -24.01
CA PHE A 442 -5.22 18.40 -23.16
C PHE A 442 -6.31 18.81 -22.18
N ILE A 443 -7.54 19.08 -22.64
CA ILE A 443 -8.67 19.44 -21.77
C ILE A 443 -8.89 18.37 -20.68
N ASN A 444 -8.81 17.10 -21.04
CA ASN A 444 -8.96 16.00 -20.10
C ASN A 444 -7.86 15.90 -19.05
N CYS A 445 -6.70 16.54 -19.24
CA CYS A 445 -5.60 16.55 -18.27
C CYS A 445 -5.80 17.53 -17.11
N TRP A 446 -6.81 18.39 -17.20
CA TRP A 446 -7.09 19.46 -16.24
C TRP A 446 -8.45 19.29 -15.57
N PRO A 447 -8.66 18.20 -14.79
CA PRO A 447 -9.95 17.95 -14.14
C PRO A 447 -10.34 19.10 -13.21
N GLY A 448 -11.61 19.51 -13.27
CA GLY A 448 -12.15 20.57 -12.41
C GLY A 448 -11.72 21.99 -12.76
N LYS A 449 -10.82 22.19 -13.73
CA LYS A 449 -10.50 23.53 -14.25
C LYS A 449 -11.54 23.94 -15.29
N ASN A 450 -12.00 25.19 -15.17
CA ASN A 450 -12.98 25.83 -16.04
C ASN A 450 -12.48 27.20 -16.51
N ASP A 451 -13.29 27.93 -17.27
CA ASP A 451 -12.94 29.25 -17.81
C ASP A 451 -12.55 30.29 -16.75
N THR A 452 -12.95 30.12 -15.48
CA THR A 452 -12.64 31.04 -14.37
C THR A 452 -11.53 30.52 -13.46
N SER A 453 -10.96 29.36 -13.77
CA SER A 453 -9.90 28.74 -12.98
C SER A 453 -8.53 29.30 -13.37
N THR A 454 -7.62 29.36 -12.41
CA THR A 454 -6.21 29.65 -12.66
C THR A 454 -5.36 28.39 -12.55
N VAL A 455 -4.20 28.42 -13.19
CA VAL A 455 -3.18 27.37 -13.19
C VAL A 455 -1.91 27.96 -12.59
N THR A 456 -1.39 27.32 -11.55
CA THR A 456 -0.12 27.73 -10.92
C THR A 456 1.06 27.06 -11.60
N LEU A 457 2.27 27.51 -11.26
CA LEU A 457 3.51 26.88 -11.75
C LEU A 457 3.58 25.41 -11.31
N GLU A 458 3.15 25.08 -10.10
CA GLU A 458 3.17 23.71 -9.57
C GLU A 458 2.25 22.78 -10.36
N ASP A 459 1.02 23.23 -10.66
CA ASP A 459 0.07 22.47 -11.48
C ASP A 459 0.66 22.18 -12.88
N PHE A 460 1.31 23.18 -13.47
CA PHE A 460 1.92 23.10 -14.80
C PHE A 460 3.16 22.19 -14.84
N VAL A 461 4.05 22.31 -13.84
CA VAL A 461 5.19 21.42 -13.67
C VAL A 461 4.72 19.99 -13.43
N ALA A 462 3.67 19.79 -12.64
CA ALA A 462 3.12 18.46 -12.40
C ALA A 462 2.53 17.83 -13.66
N TYR A 463 1.87 18.63 -14.52
CA TYR A 463 1.40 18.20 -15.84
C TYR A 463 2.55 17.67 -16.70
N TYR A 464 3.61 18.45 -16.85
CA TYR A 464 4.76 18.02 -17.64
C TYR A 464 5.59 16.92 -16.99
N THR A 465 5.58 16.81 -15.66
CA THR A 465 6.17 15.68 -14.94
C THR A 465 5.43 14.37 -15.24
N ASP A 466 4.12 14.41 -15.50
CA ASP A 466 3.36 13.23 -15.92
C ASP A 466 3.56 12.88 -17.40
N VAL A 467 3.82 13.87 -18.26
CA VAL A 467 4.05 13.66 -19.71
C VAL A 467 5.48 13.17 -19.98
N SER A 468 6.46 13.66 -19.22
CA SER A 468 7.89 13.40 -19.42
C SER A 468 8.25 11.91 -19.56
N PRO A 469 7.76 10.98 -18.72
CA PRO A 469 8.16 9.57 -18.76
C PRO A 469 7.78 8.83 -20.04
N ALA A 470 6.84 9.36 -20.82
CA ALA A 470 6.42 8.77 -22.09
C ALA A 470 7.24 9.28 -23.30
N ILE A 471 8.05 10.32 -23.10
CA ILE A 471 8.91 10.89 -24.14
C ILE A 471 10.35 10.54 -23.80
N GLU A 472 10.94 9.61 -24.55
CA GLU A 472 12.29 9.11 -24.29
C GLU A 472 13.37 10.18 -24.56
N ASN A 473 13.25 10.91 -25.68
CA ASN A 473 14.26 11.90 -26.09
C ASN A 473 13.99 13.28 -25.45
N ASP A 474 14.98 13.81 -24.72
CA ASP A 474 14.94 15.12 -24.08
C ASP A 474 14.72 16.27 -25.09
N GLU A 475 15.35 16.22 -26.26
CA GLU A 475 15.20 17.24 -27.31
C GLU A 475 13.76 17.27 -27.83
N ARG A 476 13.16 16.09 -28.03
CA ARG A 476 11.75 15.98 -28.45
C ARG A 476 10.83 16.55 -27.38
N PHE A 477 11.11 16.28 -26.09
CA PHE A 477 10.34 16.82 -24.98
C PHE A 477 10.40 18.36 -24.97
N VAL A 478 11.60 18.92 -25.03
CA VAL A 478 11.81 20.38 -25.00
C VAL A 478 11.14 21.05 -26.21
N ALA A 479 11.31 20.49 -27.41
CA ALA A 479 10.64 20.98 -28.60
C ALA A 479 9.11 20.94 -28.47
N THR A 480 8.56 19.86 -27.91
CA THR A 480 7.12 19.73 -27.63
C THR A 480 6.65 20.84 -26.69
N VAL A 481 7.37 21.09 -25.59
CA VAL A 481 7.03 22.15 -24.63
C VAL A 481 7.09 23.53 -25.31
N GLN A 482 8.21 23.87 -25.94
CA GLN A 482 8.42 25.20 -26.54
C GLN A 482 7.41 25.51 -27.65
N ARG A 483 7.17 24.55 -28.55
CA ARG A 483 6.21 24.72 -29.65
C ARG A 483 4.76 24.79 -29.14
N SER A 484 4.43 24.18 -28.00
CA SER A 484 3.07 24.29 -27.43
C SER A 484 2.74 25.70 -26.92
N TRP A 485 3.76 26.50 -26.58
CA TRP A 485 3.59 27.77 -25.86
C TRP A 485 4.24 28.97 -26.56
N THR A 486 4.31 28.92 -27.89
CA THR A 486 4.79 30.05 -28.68
C THR A 486 3.76 31.18 -28.65
N ILE A 487 4.18 32.38 -28.26
CA ILE A 487 3.30 33.56 -28.20
C ILE A 487 3.40 34.29 -29.55
N PRO A 488 2.29 34.42 -30.31
CA PRO A 488 2.30 35.17 -31.56
C PRO A 488 2.48 36.67 -31.30
N GLU A 489 2.99 37.40 -32.29
CA GLU A 489 3.20 38.86 -32.23
C GLU A 489 1.90 39.68 -32.02
N THR A 490 0.75 39.04 -32.18
CA THR A 490 -0.58 39.64 -31.99
C THR A 490 -1.37 38.86 -30.94
N ASP A 491 -2.24 39.55 -30.19
CA ASP A 491 -3.14 38.93 -29.19
C ASP A 491 -4.27 38.08 -29.81
N ALA A 492 -4.11 37.61 -31.05
CA ALA A 492 -5.10 36.80 -31.76
C ALA A 492 -5.48 35.51 -30.99
N TYR A 493 -4.57 34.99 -30.16
CA TYR A 493 -4.84 33.85 -29.27
C TYR A 493 -5.82 34.19 -28.12
N ARG A 494 -6.01 35.46 -27.78
CA ARG A 494 -6.96 35.94 -26.75
C ARG A 494 -8.38 36.15 -27.29
N SER A 495 -8.68 35.67 -28.50
CA SER A 495 -9.95 35.90 -29.23
C SER A 495 -11.21 35.25 -28.63
N GLY A 496 -11.44 35.40 -27.33
CA GLY A 496 -12.78 35.46 -26.75
C GLY A 496 -13.29 36.90 -26.83
N ARG A 497 -14.60 37.09 -27.03
CA ARG A 497 -15.19 38.44 -26.86
C ARG A 497 -14.86 38.95 -25.44
N PRO A 498 -14.46 40.21 -25.25
CA PRO A 498 -14.27 40.77 -23.92
C PRO A 498 -15.57 40.63 -23.14
N ARG A 499 -15.52 40.06 -21.92
CA ARG A 499 -16.71 39.87 -21.08
C ARG A 499 -16.84 40.96 -20.00
N ARG A 500 -15.83 41.82 -19.85
CA ARG A 500 -15.80 42.86 -18.83
C ARG A 500 -16.61 44.07 -19.31
N HIS A 501 -17.80 44.22 -18.74
CA HIS A 501 -18.63 45.40 -18.93
C HIS A 501 -18.84 46.06 -17.56
N VAL A 502 -18.78 47.38 -17.57
CA VAL A 502 -19.08 48.17 -16.38
C VAL A 502 -20.33 48.99 -16.67
N THR A 503 -21.30 48.90 -15.78
CA THR A 503 -22.49 49.75 -15.83
C THR A 503 -22.17 51.04 -15.10
N VAL A 504 -22.15 52.14 -15.84
CA VAL A 504 -21.95 53.48 -15.31
C VAL A 504 -23.33 54.14 -15.17
N ILE A 505 -23.63 54.61 -13.96
CA ILE A 505 -24.81 55.44 -13.72
C ILE A 505 -24.36 56.90 -13.76
N HIS A 506 -24.93 57.68 -14.66
CA HIS A 506 -24.64 59.10 -14.81
C HIS A 506 -25.42 59.95 -13.79
N THR A 507 -25.06 61.22 -13.63
CA THR A 507 -25.74 62.14 -12.71
C THR A 507 -27.21 62.42 -13.07
N ASP A 508 -27.62 62.10 -14.30
CA ASP A 508 -29.00 62.21 -14.80
C ASP A 508 -29.83 60.91 -14.62
N ASP A 509 -29.30 59.94 -13.86
CA ASP A 509 -29.87 58.61 -13.60
C ASP A 509 -29.99 57.72 -14.86
N THR A 510 -29.30 58.05 -15.95
CA THR A 510 -29.14 57.14 -17.09
C THR A 510 -28.03 56.12 -16.83
N ALA A 511 -28.23 54.88 -17.32
CA ALA A 511 -27.27 53.79 -17.18
C ALA A 511 -26.65 53.45 -18.56
N GLU A 512 -25.32 53.51 -18.65
CA GLU A 512 -24.56 53.13 -19.84
C GLU A 512 -23.71 51.90 -19.54
N ASN A 513 -23.76 50.89 -20.42
CA ASN A 513 -22.89 49.72 -20.33
C ASN A 513 -21.66 49.93 -21.23
N ILE A 514 -20.50 50.06 -20.60
CA ILE A 514 -19.25 50.33 -21.29
C ILE A 514 -18.41 49.06 -21.29
N GLU A 515 -18.02 48.61 -22.49
CA GLU A 515 -17.09 47.51 -22.67
C GLU A 515 -15.67 47.97 -22.33
N ILE A 516 -15.00 47.27 -21.41
CA ILE A 516 -13.61 47.56 -21.07
C ILE A 516 -12.71 46.64 -21.89
N PRO A 517 -11.83 47.18 -22.76
CA PRO A 517 -10.86 46.37 -23.49
C PRO A 517 -9.94 45.62 -22.50
N ASP A 518 -9.73 44.32 -22.73
CA ASP A 518 -8.88 43.47 -21.87
C ASP A 518 -7.39 43.88 -21.86
N SER A 519 -7.00 44.85 -22.71
CA SER A 519 -5.67 45.47 -22.72
C SER A 519 -5.43 46.43 -21.55
N LEU A 520 -6.49 46.86 -20.85
CA LEU A 520 -6.40 47.72 -19.67
C LEU A 520 -6.30 46.88 -18.39
N VAL A 521 -5.15 46.95 -17.73
CA VAL A 521 -4.92 46.34 -16.41
C VAL A 521 -5.68 47.17 -15.35
N LEU A 522 -6.92 46.78 -15.08
CA LEU A 522 -7.78 47.40 -14.06
C LEU A 522 -8.16 46.37 -13.01
N ASN A 523 -7.90 46.68 -11.74
CA ASN A 523 -8.45 45.92 -10.62
C ASN A 523 -9.92 46.30 -10.46
N LEU A 524 -10.83 45.34 -10.67
CA LEU A 524 -12.27 45.55 -10.60
C LEU A 524 -12.78 45.87 -9.19
N HIS A 525 -11.99 45.61 -8.15
CA HIS A 525 -12.31 46.00 -6.77
C HIS A 525 -11.88 47.43 -6.44
N ASP A 526 -11.10 48.09 -7.31
CA ASP A 526 -10.66 49.46 -7.14
C ASP A 526 -11.51 50.42 -8.00
N ALA A 527 -12.61 50.87 -7.41
CA ALA A 527 -13.54 51.80 -8.05
C ALA A 527 -12.88 53.14 -8.44
N ALA A 528 -11.78 53.54 -7.79
CA ALA A 528 -11.08 54.78 -8.13
C ALA A 528 -10.26 54.62 -9.42
N ALA A 529 -9.58 53.48 -9.58
CA ALA A 529 -8.82 53.17 -10.81
C ALA A 529 -9.74 53.04 -12.04
N ILE A 530 -10.89 52.38 -11.89
CA ILE A 530 -11.89 52.24 -12.96
C ILE A 530 -12.43 53.61 -13.36
N ARG A 531 -12.73 54.47 -12.37
CA ARG A 531 -13.23 55.83 -12.62
C ARG A 531 -12.23 56.68 -13.39
N ASP A 532 -10.94 56.59 -13.06
CA ASP A 532 -9.88 57.35 -13.73
C ASP A 532 -9.70 56.91 -15.19
N VAL A 533 -9.79 55.60 -15.47
CA VAL A 533 -9.77 55.10 -16.85
C VAL A 533 -11.01 55.54 -17.63
N LEU A 534 -12.20 55.46 -17.05
CA LEU A 534 -13.44 55.90 -17.71
C LEU A 534 -13.38 57.40 -18.05
N LEU A 535 -12.85 58.23 -17.14
CA LEU A 535 -12.63 59.66 -17.38
C LEU A 535 -11.63 59.91 -18.52
N ARG A 536 -10.52 59.17 -18.57
CA ARG A 536 -9.54 59.25 -19.68
C ARG A 536 -10.12 58.82 -21.02
N HIS A 537 -11.07 57.90 -21.02
CA HIS A 537 -11.82 57.47 -22.20
C HIS A 537 -13.01 58.36 -22.56
N GLY A 538 -13.19 59.49 -21.85
CA GLY A 538 -14.16 60.53 -22.21
C GLY A 538 -15.54 60.39 -21.58
N VAL A 539 -15.74 59.42 -20.67
CA VAL A 539 -16.97 59.24 -19.91
C VAL A 539 -17.04 60.33 -18.83
N LYS A 540 -18.11 61.12 -18.82
CA LYS A 540 -18.30 62.24 -17.88
C LYS A 540 -19.51 61.97 -16.99
N ASP A 541 -19.60 62.74 -15.91
CA ASP A 541 -20.80 62.76 -15.05
C ASP A 541 -21.10 61.43 -14.34
N ILE A 542 -20.07 60.71 -13.89
CA ILE A 542 -20.17 59.41 -13.21
C ILE A 542 -20.69 59.59 -11.76
N LYS A 543 -21.86 59.04 -11.45
CA LYS A 543 -22.49 59.00 -10.11
C LYS A 543 -22.12 57.73 -9.35
N GLU A 544 -22.26 56.58 -10.00
CA GLU A 544 -22.00 55.26 -9.41
C GLU A 544 -21.47 54.29 -10.49
N ILE A 545 -20.61 53.36 -10.09
CA ILE A 545 -20.02 52.34 -10.95
C ILE A 545 -20.44 50.97 -10.42
N GLN A 546 -21.21 50.22 -11.21
CA GLN A 546 -21.59 48.85 -10.87
C GLN A 546 -20.82 47.87 -11.76
N THR A 547 -20.01 47.03 -11.12
CA THR A 547 -19.24 45.98 -11.79
C THR A 547 -20.07 44.70 -11.86
N ASN A 548 -20.42 44.27 -13.07
CA ASN A 548 -20.97 42.93 -13.28
C ASN A 548 -19.80 41.99 -13.61
N MET A 549 -19.58 40.98 -12.74
CA MET A 549 -18.55 39.96 -12.94
C MET A 549 -18.94 38.94 -14.01
#